data_AF-A0AAU9VNB6-F1
#
_entry.id   AF-A0AAU9VNB6-F1
#
_cell.length_a   1.000
_cell.length_b   1.000
_cell.length_c   1.000
_cell.angle_alpha   90.00
_cell.angle_beta   90.00
_cell.angle_gamma   90.00
#
_symmetry.space_group_name_H-M   'P 1'
#
loop_
_entity.id
_entity.type
_entity.pdbx_description
1 polymer ?
#
loop_
_entity_poly.entity_id
_entity_poly.type
_entity_poly.pdbx_seq_one_letter_code
_entity_poly.pdbx_strand_id
1 'polypeptide(L)'
;MLGRGFSSLRAVNSLKKPFVGWLTGSRGLANQVNEAEFELSDSPLHLLDSGPPKKAVLTREDGLHYYKEMQIIRRMETAASTLYKSKIIRGFCHLYSGQEACCIGMDAAMDKNDSLITAYRCHGWTYLKGISVKEILCELAGRKTGCSKGKGGSMHMYGYEYYGGNGIVGAQVPLGAGIALAHQYRGNGQICVTLYGDGAANQGQVFETYNMAKLWNLPCIFVCENNGYGMGTSVERAAATTEYHTRGDFIPGIKVDGMDVLTVREVTKFAADYARSGKGPIVLELATYRYYGHSMSDPGTSYRSRDEVQAVRKTRDPILSLREKLLDSGLADTDEIKGIEQEAKQLIEEAVKAAESDPDPTLDDLYLDVYADDNMEGHVIRGCDNWSRHATN
;
A
#
# COMPACT_ATOMS: atom_id res chain seq x y z
N MET A 1 -53.71 -24.00 -22.64
CA MET A 1 -54.72 -23.10 -23.25
C MET A 1 -54.85 -21.87 -22.35
N LEU A 2 -54.72 -20.69 -22.96
CA LEU A 2 -54.97 -19.35 -22.40
C LEU A 2 -53.97 -18.92 -21.30
N GLY A 3 -52.99 -18.03 -21.52
CA GLY A 3 -52.92 -16.90 -22.43
C GLY A 3 -53.03 -15.60 -21.62
N ARG A 4 -51.90 -14.94 -21.39
CA ARG A 4 -51.68 -13.55 -20.91
C ARG A 4 -50.15 -13.43 -20.78
N GLY A 5 -49.42 -12.52 -21.39
CA GLY A 5 -49.69 -11.31 -22.15
C GLY A 5 -48.40 -10.52 -22.04
N PHE A 6 -47.61 -10.47 -23.11
CA PHE A 6 -46.35 -9.74 -23.18
C PHE A 6 -46.62 -8.24 -23.05
N SER A 7 -45.97 -7.58 -22.09
CA SER A 7 -45.80 -6.12 -22.08
C SER A 7 -44.31 -5.79 -22.06
N SER A 8 -43.86 -5.18 -23.16
CA SER A 8 -42.52 -4.68 -23.39
C SER A 8 -42.18 -3.52 -22.45
N LEU A 9 -41.12 -3.68 -21.66
CA LEU A 9 -40.51 -2.58 -20.93
C LEU A 9 -39.58 -1.82 -21.88
N ARG A 10 -40.03 -0.61 -22.24
CA ARG A 10 -39.28 0.41 -22.99
C ARG A 10 -38.06 0.84 -22.18
N ALA A 11 -36.92 0.92 -22.87
CA ALA A 11 -35.71 1.56 -22.38
C ALA A 11 -35.98 3.04 -22.07
N VAL A 12 -35.74 3.44 -20.82
CA VAL A 12 -35.68 4.84 -20.40
C VAL A 12 -34.22 5.28 -20.47
N ASN A 13 -33.84 5.87 -21.60
CA ASN A 13 -32.61 6.64 -21.74
C ASN A 13 -32.93 8.11 -21.47
N SER A 14 -32.49 8.66 -20.33
CA SER A 14 -32.27 10.11 -20.18
C SER A 14 -31.47 10.46 -18.91
N LEU A 15 -30.18 10.11 -18.89
CA LEU A 15 -29.23 10.82 -18.02
C LEU A 15 -28.80 12.11 -18.72
N LYS A 16 -29.32 13.24 -18.22
CA LYS A 16 -28.89 14.59 -18.56
C LYS A 16 -27.43 14.76 -18.14
N LYS A 17 -26.53 14.97 -19.11
CA LYS A 17 -25.17 15.48 -18.86
C LYS A 17 -25.27 16.93 -18.36
N PRO A 18 -24.43 17.37 -17.39
CA PRO A 18 -24.33 18.78 -17.06
C PRO A 18 -23.75 19.54 -18.25
N PHE A 19 -24.32 20.71 -18.51
CA PHE A 19 -23.95 21.64 -19.54
C PHE A 19 -22.57 22.26 -19.21
N VAL A 20 -21.55 21.95 -20.01
CA VAL A 20 -20.24 22.62 -19.95
C VAL A 20 -20.26 23.77 -20.94
N GLY A 21 -20.18 25.00 -20.44
CA GLY A 21 -20.05 26.19 -21.26
C GLY A 21 -18.75 26.18 -22.05
N TRP A 22 -18.85 26.42 -23.36
CA TRP A 22 -17.72 26.66 -24.24
C TRP A 22 -17.09 28.01 -23.90
N LEU A 23 -15.84 27.99 -23.41
CA LEU A 23 -14.97 29.16 -23.39
C LEU A 23 -13.94 29.00 -24.52
N THR A 24 -14.10 29.84 -25.53
CA THR A 24 -13.21 29.98 -26.67
C THR A 24 -11.86 30.59 -26.25
N GLY A 25 -10.80 30.03 -26.82
CA GLY A 25 -9.38 30.39 -26.69
C GLY A 25 -9.00 31.79 -26.23
N SER A 26 -8.21 31.81 -25.17
CA SER A 26 -6.97 32.59 -25.11
C SER A 26 -5.93 31.76 -24.36
N ARG A 27 -4.73 31.57 -24.95
CA ARG A 27 -3.55 31.09 -24.22
C ARG A 27 -3.08 32.23 -23.30
N GLY A 28 -3.81 32.44 -22.22
CA GLY A 28 -3.37 33.25 -21.09
C GLY A 28 -2.61 32.33 -20.13
N LEU A 29 -1.56 32.84 -19.49
CA LEU A 29 -0.93 32.17 -18.35
C LEU A 29 -2.06 31.76 -17.38
N ALA A 30 -2.23 30.47 -17.18
CA ALA A 30 -3.17 29.98 -16.18
C ALA A 30 -2.67 30.53 -14.83
N ASN A 31 -3.50 31.35 -14.17
CA ASN A 31 -3.30 31.63 -12.76
C ASN A 31 -3.46 30.30 -12.03
N GLN A 32 -2.33 29.63 -11.77
CA GLN A 32 -2.29 28.40 -10.99
C GLN A 32 -2.94 28.69 -9.63
N VAL A 33 -3.94 27.90 -9.26
CA VAL A 33 -4.54 27.97 -7.92
C VAL A 33 -3.64 27.24 -6.93
N ASN A 34 -3.59 27.72 -5.68
CA ASN A 34 -2.74 27.12 -4.66
C ASN A 34 -3.39 25.92 -3.95
N GLU A 35 -4.72 25.86 -3.94
CA GLU A 35 -5.50 24.78 -3.35
C GLU A 35 -6.86 24.64 -4.04
N ALA A 36 -7.45 23.44 -3.97
CA ALA A 36 -8.80 23.17 -4.41
C ALA A 36 -9.50 22.19 -3.44
N GLU A 37 -10.82 22.29 -3.34
CA GLU A 37 -11.65 21.40 -2.53
C GLU A 37 -12.27 20.29 -3.38
N PHE A 38 -12.23 19.06 -2.87
CA PHE A 38 -12.77 17.87 -3.53
C PHE A 38 -13.76 17.15 -2.62
N GLU A 39 -14.87 16.69 -3.20
CA GLU A 39 -15.77 15.74 -2.53
C GLU A 39 -15.10 14.37 -2.40
N LEU A 40 -15.30 13.73 -1.25
CA LEU A 40 -14.76 12.41 -0.95
C LEU A 40 -15.82 11.33 -1.15
N SER A 41 -15.33 10.12 -1.40
CA SER A 41 -16.21 8.95 -1.50
C SER A 41 -16.86 8.63 -0.15
N ASP A 42 -18.07 8.07 -0.20
CA ASP A 42 -18.74 7.61 1.01
C ASP A 42 -17.92 6.54 1.73
N SER A 43 -17.85 6.68 3.05
CA SER A 43 -17.10 5.79 3.95
C SER A 43 -18.07 5.16 4.95
N PRO A 44 -18.64 3.97 4.65
CA PRO A 44 -19.50 3.24 5.58
C PRO A 44 -18.84 3.05 6.94
N LEU A 45 -19.62 3.23 8.01
CA LEU A 45 -19.15 3.22 9.39
C LEU A 45 -19.69 2.01 10.15
N HIS A 46 -18.88 1.48 11.05
CA HIS A 46 -19.23 0.45 12.02
C HIS A 46 -18.91 0.96 13.43
N LEU A 47 -19.92 1.03 14.31
CA LEU A 47 -19.81 1.51 15.69
C LEU A 47 -19.18 2.92 15.84
N LEU A 48 -19.48 3.83 14.91
CA LEU A 48 -19.10 5.25 14.97
C LEU A 48 -20.31 6.14 14.69
N ASP A 49 -20.54 7.14 15.55
CA ASP A 49 -21.62 8.12 15.37
C ASP A 49 -21.29 9.16 14.29
N SER A 50 -20.00 9.45 14.11
CA SER A 50 -19.48 10.39 13.12
C SER A 50 -18.23 9.82 12.45
N GLY A 51 -18.11 10.06 11.15
CA GLY A 51 -16.98 9.61 10.34
C GLY A 51 -16.03 10.75 9.94
N PRO A 52 -15.12 10.48 8.98
CA PRO A 52 -14.24 11.49 8.40
C PRO A 52 -15.02 12.59 7.67
N PRO A 53 -14.39 13.75 7.39
CA PRO A 53 -15.03 14.81 6.61
C PRO A 53 -15.46 14.30 5.24
N LYS A 54 -16.48 14.95 4.65
CA LYS A 54 -16.98 14.63 3.30
C LYS A 54 -16.22 15.33 2.18
N LYS A 55 -15.36 16.27 2.54
CA LYS A 55 -14.59 17.11 1.63
C LYS A 55 -13.14 17.15 2.08
N ALA A 56 -12.23 17.31 1.13
CA ALA A 56 -10.82 17.48 1.38
C ALA A 56 -10.28 18.67 0.59
N VAL A 57 -9.49 19.50 1.25
CA VAL A 57 -8.65 20.49 0.58
C VAL A 57 -7.35 19.82 0.14
N LEU A 58 -6.97 20.00 -1.12
CA LEU A 58 -5.70 19.57 -1.66
C LEU A 58 -4.93 20.81 -2.10
N THR A 59 -3.75 21.01 -1.50
CA THR A 59 -2.82 22.04 -1.96
C THR A 59 -2.11 21.56 -3.22
N ARG A 60 -1.64 22.51 -4.02
CA ARG A 60 -0.85 22.25 -5.22
C ARG A 60 0.44 21.49 -4.90
N GLU A 61 1.11 21.88 -3.82
CA GLU A 61 2.34 21.23 -3.36
C GLU A 61 2.11 19.76 -3.03
N ASP A 62 1.12 19.47 -2.16
CA ASP A 62 0.76 18.11 -1.79
C ASP A 62 0.32 17.30 -3.01
N GLY A 63 -0.48 17.90 -3.89
CA GLY A 63 -1.00 17.25 -5.09
C GLY A 63 0.10 16.80 -6.05
N LEU A 64 1.07 17.68 -6.34
CA LEU A 64 2.22 17.35 -7.18
C LEU A 64 3.12 16.31 -6.51
N HIS A 65 3.31 16.41 -5.19
CA HIS A 65 4.07 15.43 -4.42
C HIS A 65 3.42 14.04 -4.50
N TYR A 66 2.13 13.90 -4.14
CA TYR A 66 1.42 12.62 -4.19
C TYR A 66 1.45 12.01 -5.60
N TYR A 67 1.28 12.84 -6.63
CA TYR A 67 1.36 12.38 -8.02
C TYR A 67 2.74 11.81 -8.37
N LYS A 68 3.81 12.52 -7.97
CA LYS A 68 5.19 12.08 -8.16
C LYS A 68 5.47 10.76 -7.45
N GLU A 69 5.12 10.65 -6.17
CA GLU A 69 5.38 9.44 -5.40
C GLU A 69 4.62 8.23 -5.94
N MET A 70 3.34 8.37 -6.30
CA MET A 70 2.60 7.27 -6.93
C MET A 70 3.22 6.85 -8.27
N GLN A 71 3.72 7.80 -9.07
CA GLN A 71 4.40 7.48 -10.33
C GLN A 71 5.72 6.75 -10.10
N ILE A 72 6.49 7.12 -9.07
CA ILE A 72 7.73 6.43 -8.71
C ILE A 72 7.41 4.98 -8.31
N ILE A 73 6.42 4.75 -7.44
CA ILE A 73 6.00 3.40 -7.04
C ILE A 73 5.57 2.59 -8.27
N ARG A 74 4.66 3.11 -9.10
CA ARG A 74 4.18 2.43 -10.32
C ARG A 74 5.32 2.01 -11.25
N ARG A 75 6.30 2.89 -11.46
CA ARG A 75 7.44 2.63 -12.34
C ARG A 75 8.45 1.67 -11.71
N MET A 76 8.70 1.77 -10.40
CA MET A 76 9.53 0.82 -9.65
C MET A 76 8.98 -0.60 -9.77
N GLU A 77 7.68 -0.79 -9.58
CA GLU A 77 7.03 -2.10 -9.72
C GLU A 77 7.08 -2.63 -11.17
N THR A 78 6.97 -1.73 -12.16
CA THR A 78 7.12 -2.09 -13.58
C THR A 78 8.56 -2.54 -13.90
N ALA A 79 9.56 -1.87 -13.32
CA ALA A 79 10.96 -2.26 -13.42
C ALA A 79 11.22 -3.61 -12.74
N ALA A 80 10.71 -3.82 -11.52
CA ALA A 80 10.80 -5.09 -10.83
C ALA A 80 10.17 -6.24 -11.65
N SER A 81 9.01 -6.01 -12.29
CA SER A 81 8.41 -6.99 -13.20
C SER A 81 9.35 -7.36 -14.37
N THR A 82 10.05 -6.37 -14.92
CA THR A 82 10.99 -6.55 -16.04
C THR A 82 12.23 -7.31 -15.60
N LEU A 83 12.85 -6.91 -14.48
CA LEU A 83 14.02 -7.57 -13.90
C LEU A 83 13.73 -9.02 -13.46
N TYR A 84 12.51 -9.33 -13.04
CA TYR A 84 12.09 -10.69 -12.74
C TYR A 84 12.00 -11.55 -14.02
N LYS A 85 11.47 -10.99 -15.10
CA LYS A 85 11.38 -11.68 -16.41
C LYS A 85 12.76 -11.93 -17.01
N SER A 86 13.72 -11.03 -16.80
CA SER A 86 15.12 -11.20 -17.19
C SER A 86 15.94 -12.09 -16.25
N LYS A 87 15.31 -12.68 -15.21
CA LYS A 87 15.93 -13.59 -14.22
C LYS A 87 16.95 -12.94 -13.29
N ILE A 88 16.99 -11.61 -13.25
CA ILE A 88 17.80 -10.86 -12.28
C ILE A 88 17.14 -10.98 -10.89
N ILE A 89 15.83 -10.74 -10.81
CA ILE A 89 15.05 -11.02 -9.60
C ILE A 89 14.58 -12.49 -9.64
N ARG A 90 14.67 -13.17 -8.49
CA ARG A 90 14.28 -14.59 -8.32
C ARG A 90 13.34 -14.76 -7.13
N GLY A 91 12.84 -15.98 -6.92
CA GLY A 91 11.99 -16.30 -5.76
C GLY A 91 10.63 -15.59 -5.82
N PHE A 92 10.24 -14.98 -4.71
CA PHE A 92 8.98 -14.22 -4.63
C PHE A 92 9.17 -12.77 -5.06
N CYS A 93 8.17 -12.22 -5.74
CA CYS A 93 8.10 -10.79 -6.08
C CYS A 93 6.61 -10.39 -6.18
N HIS A 94 6.15 -9.57 -5.24
CA HIS A 94 4.74 -9.20 -5.09
C HIS A 94 4.54 -7.71 -5.40
N LEU A 95 4.07 -7.41 -6.61
CA LEU A 95 4.01 -6.03 -7.10
C LEU A 95 2.82 -5.25 -6.55
N TYR A 96 3.03 -4.04 -6.03
CA TYR A 96 1.99 -3.20 -5.41
C TYR A 96 1.15 -2.38 -6.42
N SER A 97 1.39 -2.53 -7.73
CA SER A 97 0.71 -1.69 -8.74
C SER A 97 -0.81 -1.80 -8.73
N GLY A 98 -1.46 -0.64 -8.67
CA GLY A 98 -2.91 -0.47 -8.55
C GLY A 98 -3.35 -0.06 -7.15
N GLN A 99 -2.48 -0.23 -6.14
CA GLN A 99 -2.76 0.10 -4.73
C GLN A 99 -2.05 1.38 -4.26
N GLU A 100 -1.48 2.19 -5.17
CA GLU A 100 -0.62 3.31 -4.79
C GLU A 100 -1.33 4.34 -3.91
N ALA A 101 -2.63 4.59 -4.13
CA ALA A 101 -3.44 5.47 -3.30
C ALA A 101 -3.52 5.02 -1.83
N CYS A 102 -3.46 3.71 -1.55
CA CYS A 102 -3.45 3.19 -0.18
C CYS A 102 -2.22 3.71 0.57
N CYS A 103 -1.02 3.40 0.07
CA CYS A 103 0.21 3.76 0.77
C CYS A 103 0.45 5.27 0.83
N ILE A 104 0.22 6.00 -0.27
CA ILE A 104 0.43 7.46 -0.32
C ILE A 104 -0.59 8.21 0.52
N GLY A 105 -1.87 7.83 0.45
CA GLY A 105 -2.92 8.50 1.21
C GLY A 105 -2.70 8.32 2.71
N MET A 106 -2.32 7.11 3.13
CA MET A 106 -2.04 6.82 4.53
C MET A 106 -0.77 7.50 5.03
N ASP A 107 0.34 7.43 4.28
CA ASP A 107 1.62 8.05 4.66
C ASP A 107 1.48 9.58 4.81
N ALA A 108 0.70 10.22 3.92
CA ALA A 108 0.38 11.65 4.00
C ALA A 108 -0.45 12.05 5.23
N ALA A 109 -0.98 11.09 5.99
CA ALA A 109 -1.75 11.30 7.21
C ALA A 109 -1.01 10.87 8.48
N MET A 110 0.15 10.21 8.35
CA MET A 110 0.94 9.70 9.46
C MET A 110 2.01 10.70 9.87
N ASP A 111 2.37 10.71 11.16
CA ASP A 111 3.59 11.41 11.58
C ASP A 111 4.82 10.57 11.24
N LYS A 112 5.97 11.23 11.08
CA LYS A 112 7.26 10.59 10.82
C LYS A 112 7.63 9.48 11.82
N ASN A 113 7.19 9.62 13.08
CA ASN A 113 7.49 8.68 14.16
C ASN A 113 6.38 7.65 14.42
N ASP A 114 5.33 7.65 13.59
CA ASP A 114 4.35 6.55 13.60
C ASP A 114 4.96 5.29 13.00
N SER A 115 4.62 4.18 13.64
CA SER A 115 5.05 2.86 13.22
C SER A 115 4.17 2.28 12.13
N LEU A 116 4.79 1.53 11.22
CA LEU A 116 4.09 0.78 10.19
C LEU A 116 4.62 -0.66 10.08
N ILE A 117 3.71 -1.61 9.92
CA ILE A 117 4.05 -2.99 9.61
C ILE A 117 3.05 -3.58 8.60
N THR A 118 3.56 -4.37 7.63
CA THR A 118 2.73 -4.96 6.58
C THR A 118 3.19 -6.38 6.20
N ALA A 119 2.46 -7.02 5.29
CA ALA A 119 2.81 -8.32 4.72
C ALA A 119 3.88 -8.17 3.62
N TYR A 120 4.06 -9.19 2.78
CA TYR A 120 5.11 -9.26 1.75
C TYR A 120 4.90 -8.35 0.53
N ARG A 121 3.74 -7.69 0.34
CA ARG A 121 3.50 -6.78 -0.79
C ARG A 121 3.88 -5.35 -0.40
N CYS A 122 5.17 -5.11 -0.22
CA CYS A 122 5.63 -4.03 0.64
C CYS A 122 6.52 -2.97 -0.04
N HIS A 123 6.83 -3.09 -1.33
CA HIS A 123 7.84 -2.22 -1.95
C HIS A 123 7.46 -0.73 -1.90
N GLY A 124 6.18 -0.40 -2.13
CA GLY A 124 5.68 0.98 -2.01
C GLY A 124 5.87 1.55 -0.61
N TRP A 125 5.56 0.76 0.43
CA TRP A 125 5.78 1.14 1.83
C TRP A 125 7.26 1.30 2.17
N THR A 126 8.10 0.38 1.72
CA THR A 126 9.55 0.46 1.91
C THR A 126 10.11 1.76 1.35
N TYR A 127 9.64 2.17 0.18
CA TYR A 127 10.04 3.43 -0.46
C TYR A 127 9.61 4.65 0.36
N LEU A 128 8.35 4.72 0.77
CA LEU A 128 7.82 5.86 1.54
C LEU A 128 8.44 5.98 2.94
N LYS A 129 8.82 4.85 3.54
CA LYS A 129 9.54 4.83 4.82
C LYS A 129 11.04 5.12 4.70
N GLY A 130 11.46 5.69 3.57
CA GLY A 130 12.74 6.37 3.40
C GLY A 130 13.83 5.55 2.72
N ILE A 131 13.54 4.33 2.26
CA ILE A 131 14.51 3.52 1.52
C ILE A 131 14.48 3.92 0.04
N SER A 132 15.64 4.17 -0.55
CA SER A 132 15.70 4.60 -1.94
C SER A 132 15.26 3.50 -2.91
N VAL A 133 14.72 3.89 -4.07
CA VAL A 133 14.42 2.95 -5.17
C VAL A 133 15.63 2.10 -5.53
N LYS A 134 16.84 2.69 -5.51
CA LYS A 134 18.09 1.97 -5.76
C LYS A 134 18.26 0.82 -4.78
N GLU A 135 18.19 1.09 -3.48
CA GLU A 135 18.36 0.06 -2.45
C GLU A 135 17.27 -1.02 -2.53
N ILE A 136 16.03 -0.65 -2.86
CA ILE A 136 14.93 -1.60 -3.07
C ILE A 136 15.22 -2.51 -4.27
N LEU A 137 15.57 -1.95 -5.43
CA LEU A 137 15.85 -2.76 -6.62
C LEU A 137 17.11 -3.62 -6.45
N CYS A 138 18.14 -3.11 -5.76
CA CYS A 138 19.31 -3.90 -5.38
C CYS A 138 18.93 -5.07 -4.47
N GLU A 139 18.06 -4.86 -3.46
CA GLU A 139 17.59 -5.93 -2.58
C GLU A 139 16.79 -6.98 -3.34
N LEU A 140 15.89 -6.56 -4.24
CA LEU A 140 15.13 -7.47 -5.10
C LEU A 140 16.05 -8.31 -5.99
N ALA A 141 17.12 -7.72 -6.51
CA ALA A 141 18.13 -8.39 -7.31
C ALA A 141 19.14 -9.21 -6.48
N GLY A 142 19.02 -9.21 -5.14
CA GLY A 142 19.91 -9.94 -4.23
C GLY A 142 21.33 -9.38 -4.19
N ARG A 143 21.49 -8.07 -4.35
CA ARG A 143 22.78 -7.38 -4.41
C ARG A 143 23.24 -6.87 -3.05
N LYS A 144 24.55 -6.66 -2.92
CA LYS A 144 25.19 -6.27 -1.66
C LYS A 144 24.68 -4.94 -1.11
N THR A 145 24.35 -3.97 -1.96
CA THR A 145 23.82 -2.66 -1.54
C THR A 145 22.30 -2.64 -1.39
N GLY A 146 21.63 -3.80 -1.41
CA GLY A 146 20.23 -3.90 -1.02
C GLY A 146 20.00 -3.42 0.40
N CYS A 147 18.79 -2.94 0.71
CA CYS A 147 18.46 -2.43 2.04
C CYS A 147 18.56 -3.48 3.17
N SER A 148 18.63 -4.77 2.84
CA SER A 148 18.95 -5.88 3.74
C SER A 148 20.17 -6.68 3.26
N LYS A 149 21.08 -6.01 2.54
CA LYS A 149 22.33 -6.56 2.02
C LYS A 149 22.15 -7.79 1.13
N GLY A 150 21.00 -7.90 0.45
CA GLY A 150 20.65 -9.05 -0.40
C GLY A 150 20.22 -10.31 0.38
N LYS A 151 20.06 -10.23 1.70
CA LYS A 151 19.63 -11.35 2.56
C LYS A 151 18.11 -11.53 2.62
N GLY A 152 17.34 -10.45 2.42
CA GLY A 152 15.90 -10.44 2.65
C GLY A 152 15.07 -10.67 1.39
N GLY A 153 15.48 -10.08 0.27
CA GLY A 153 14.73 -10.09 -0.99
C GLY A 153 13.41 -9.33 -0.91
N SER A 154 12.45 -9.67 -1.79
CA SER A 154 11.18 -8.93 -1.95
C SER A 154 10.33 -8.83 -0.69
N MET A 155 10.36 -9.86 0.16
CA MET A 155 9.40 -9.96 1.25
C MET A 155 9.90 -9.33 2.54
N HIS A 156 11.20 -9.06 2.68
CA HIS A 156 11.82 -8.71 3.96
C HIS A 156 12.70 -7.47 3.80
N MET A 157 12.06 -6.30 3.82
CA MET A 157 12.71 -5.00 3.80
C MET A 157 12.24 -4.21 5.01
N TYR A 158 13.14 -3.48 5.67
CA TYR A 158 12.89 -2.79 6.94
C TYR A 158 13.42 -1.35 6.88
N GLY A 159 12.93 -0.47 7.77
CA GLY A 159 13.32 0.94 7.81
C GLY A 159 12.98 1.59 9.15
N TYR A 160 13.21 2.90 9.25
CA TYR A 160 12.89 3.65 10.47
C TYR A 160 11.38 3.69 10.72
N GLU A 161 10.95 3.21 11.88
CA GLU A 161 9.54 2.99 12.24
C GLU A 161 8.76 2.21 11.15
N TYR A 162 9.48 1.34 10.43
CA TYR A 162 8.94 0.44 9.43
C TYR A 162 9.44 -0.98 9.72
N TYR A 163 8.57 -1.76 10.34
CA TYR A 163 8.84 -3.11 10.83
C TYR A 163 8.61 -4.17 9.73
N GLY A 164 8.60 -3.68 8.49
CA GLY A 164 8.92 -4.41 7.29
C GLY A 164 7.80 -5.20 6.64
N GLY A 165 8.22 -5.91 5.61
CA GLY A 165 7.44 -6.93 4.95
C GLY A 165 7.54 -8.27 5.68
N ASN A 166 6.38 -8.90 5.86
CA ASN A 166 6.27 -10.15 6.59
C ASN A 166 5.71 -11.26 5.68
N GLY A 167 6.45 -12.37 5.58
CA GLY A 167 6.12 -13.49 4.68
C GLY A 167 5.01 -14.41 5.20
N ILE A 168 4.77 -14.44 6.52
CA ILE A 168 3.79 -15.33 7.14
C ILE A 168 2.46 -14.59 7.28
N VAL A 169 1.45 -15.08 6.56
CA VAL A 169 0.13 -14.44 6.46
C VAL A 169 -0.51 -14.26 7.84
N GLY A 170 -0.72 -13.00 8.24
CA GLY A 170 -1.38 -12.63 9.50
C GLY A 170 -0.43 -12.48 10.68
N ALA A 171 0.81 -12.95 10.59
CA ALA A 171 1.78 -12.89 11.70
C ALA A 171 2.20 -11.46 12.05
N GLN A 172 2.13 -10.53 11.10
CA GLN A 172 2.42 -9.12 11.33
C GLN A 172 1.36 -8.41 12.18
N VAL A 173 0.15 -8.98 12.30
CA VAL A 173 -0.95 -8.32 13.01
C VAL A 173 -0.71 -8.29 14.53
N PRO A 174 -0.40 -9.41 15.20
CA PRO A 174 0.04 -9.38 16.60
C PRO A 174 1.30 -8.51 16.82
N LEU A 175 2.25 -8.53 15.88
CA LEU A 175 3.47 -7.72 15.98
C LEU A 175 3.15 -6.21 15.98
N GLY A 176 2.27 -5.77 15.08
CA GLY A 176 1.79 -4.39 15.03
C GLY A 176 1.10 -3.94 16.31
N ALA A 177 0.25 -4.79 16.90
CA ALA A 177 -0.32 -4.51 18.21
C ALA A 177 0.74 -4.44 19.32
N GLY A 178 1.78 -5.28 19.27
CA GLY A 178 2.93 -5.21 20.18
C GLY A 178 3.70 -3.88 20.06
N ILE A 179 3.85 -3.36 18.84
CA ILE A 179 4.46 -2.04 18.60
C ILE A 179 3.55 -0.92 19.13
N ALA A 180 2.23 -1.00 18.91
CA ALA A 180 1.27 -0.06 19.50
C ALA A 180 1.32 -0.06 21.03
N LEU A 181 1.43 -1.25 21.64
CA LEU A 181 1.64 -1.39 23.09
C LEU A 181 2.92 -0.70 23.53
N ALA A 182 4.03 -0.83 22.78
CA ALA A 182 5.27 -0.14 23.10
C ALA A 182 5.13 1.40 23.05
N HIS A 183 4.40 1.94 22.08
CA HIS A 183 4.10 3.39 22.02
C HIS A 183 3.29 3.86 23.23
N GLN A 184 2.23 3.14 23.57
CA GLN A 184 1.43 3.41 24.77
C GLN A 184 2.26 3.32 26.05
N TYR A 185 3.08 2.27 26.17
CA TYR A 185 3.94 2.05 27.35
C TYR A 185 4.96 3.17 27.54
N ARG A 186 5.52 3.71 26.45
CA ARG A 186 6.44 4.84 26.47
C ARG A 186 5.75 6.20 26.63
N GLY A 187 4.43 6.26 26.46
CA GLY A 187 3.65 7.51 26.54
C GLY A 187 4.06 8.53 25.47
N ASN A 188 4.49 8.10 24.28
CA ASN A 188 5.05 8.99 23.26
C ASN A 188 4.03 9.54 22.24
N GLY A 189 2.75 9.20 22.42
CA GLY A 189 1.65 9.73 21.60
C GLY A 189 1.64 9.28 20.14
N GLN A 190 2.46 8.31 19.76
CA GLN A 190 2.52 7.75 18.41
C GLN A 190 1.56 6.55 18.29
N ILE A 191 1.23 6.18 17.06
CA ILE A 191 0.38 5.03 16.73
C ILE A 191 1.17 3.95 15.99
N CYS A 192 0.59 2.76 15.87
CA CYS A 192 1.02 1.76 14.90
C CYS A 192 -0.07 1.46 13.88
N VAL A 193 0.28 1.61 12.61
CA VAL A 193 -0.53 1.17 11.47
C VAL A 193 -0.15 -0.27 11.12
N THR A 194 -1.12 -1.16 11.23
CA THR A 194 -0.93 -2.62 11.12
C THR A 194 -1.73 -3.17 9.95
N LEU A 195 -1.06 -3.41 8.82
CA LEU A 195 -1.70 -3.80 7.56
C LEU A 195 -1.76 -5.31 7.37
N TYR A 196 -2.84 -5.78 6.76
CA TYR A 196 -3.05 -7.15 6.31
C TYR A 196 -3.99 -7.20 5.10
N GLY A 197 -3.97 -8.28 4.31
CA GLY A 197 -4.85 -8.42 3.14
C GLY A 197 -6.19 -9.10 3.46
N ASP A 198 -7.13 -9.07 2.52
CA ASP A 198 -8.45 -9.73 2.63
C ASP A 198 -8.35 -11.23 2.98
N GLY A 199 -7.42 -11.97 2.38
CA GLY A 199 -7.15 -13.37 2.73
C GLY A 199 -6.57 -13.56 4.13
N ALA A 200 -5.80 -12.60 4.63
CA ALA A 200 -5.22 -12.63 5.97
C ALA A 200 -6.26 -12.31 7.06
N ALA A 201 -7.36 -11.63 6.72
CA ALA A 201 -8.43 -11.26 7.64
C ALA A 201 -9.18 -12.46 8.26
N ASN A 202 -8.90 -13.69 7.82
CA ASN A 202 -9.45 -14.92 8.38
C ASN A 202 -8.46 -15.68 9.28
N GLN A 203 -7.27 -15.14 9.53
CA GLN A 203 -6.30 -15.74 10.45
C GLN A 203 -6.76 -15.59 11.90
N GLY A 204 -6.73 -16.68 12.68
CA GLY A 204 -7.19 -16.69 14.08
C GLY A 204 -6.49 -15.64 14.95
N GLN A 205 -5.17 -15.50 14.78
CA GLN A 205 -4.35 -14.52 15.51
C GLN A 205 -4.78 -13.06 15.29
N VAL A 206 -5.48 -12.73 14.19
CA VAL A 206 -6.05 -11.39 13.97
C VAL A 206 -7.14 -11.12 15.00
N PHE A 207 -8.02 -12.08 15.27
CA PHE A 207 -9.11 -11.95 16.24
C PHE A 207 -8.62 -11.99 17.69
N GLU A 208 -7.61 -12.82 17.98
CA GLU A 208 -6.92 -12.78 19.27
C GLU A 208 -6.32 -11.39 19.53
N THR A 209 -5.69 -10.81 18.50
CA THR A 209 -5.09 -9.48 18.55
C THR A 209 -6.14 -8.39 18.74
N TYR A 210 -7.28 -8.44 18.04
CA TYR A 210 -8.38 -7.49 18.24
C TYR A 210 -8.85 -7.47 19.69
N ASN A 211 -9.07 -8.65 20.29
CA ASN A 211 -9.51 -8.74 21.67
C ASN A 211 -8.52 -8.07 22.63
N MET A 212 -7.21 -8.38 22.52
CA MET A 212 -6.20 -7.77 23.38
C MET A 212 -6.03 -6.27 23.12
N ALA A 213 -5.99 -5.86 21.85
CA ALA A 213 -5.81 -4.47 21.48
C ALA A 213 -6.95 -3.60 22.00
N LYS A 214 -8.19 -4.09 21.94
CA LYS A 214 -9.33 -3.38 22.51
C LYS A 214 -9.33 -3.40 24.04
N LEU A 215 -9.02 -4.54 24.65
CA LEU A 215 -8.94 -4.68 26.10
C LEU A 215 -7.98 -3.67 26.73
N TRP A 216 -6.86 -3.39 26.07
CA TRP A 216 -5.84 -2.45 26.56
C TRP A 216 -5.95 -1.04 25.96
N ASN A 217 -6.93 -0.80 25.08
CA ASN A 217 -7.10 0.42 24.30
C ASN A 217 -5.80 0.86 23.59
N LEU A 218 -5.17 -0.08 22.88
CA LEU A 218 -3.92 0.19 22.18
C LEU A 218 -4.10 1.22 21.06
N PRO A 219 -3.11 2.09 20.81
CA PRO A 219 -3.11 3.05 19.69
C PRO A 219 -2.77 2.36 18.36
N CYS A 220 -3.59 1.38 17.97
CA CYS A 220 -3.37 0.52 16.81
C CYS A 220 -4.46 0.75 15.74
N ILE A 221 -4.05 1.06 14.52
CA ILE A 221 -4.95 1.12 13.36
C ILE A 221 -4.78 -0.19 12.57
N PHE A 222 -5.81 -1.01 12.56
CA PHE A 222 -5.84 -2.26 11.79
C PHE A 222 -6.33 -1.97 10.38
N VAL A 223 -5.56 -2.33 9.35
CA VAL A 223 -5.90 -1.98 7.96
C VAL A 223 -5.97 -3.22 7.10
N CYS A 224 -7.16 -3.53 6.62
CA CYS A 224 -7.41 -4.55 5.61
C CYS A 224 -7.27 -3.95 4.21
N GLU A 225 -6.19 -4.25 3.50
CA GLU A 225 -6.08 -3.98 2.07
C GLU A 225 -6.86 -5.01 1.27
N ASN A 226 -8.14 -4.74 1.04
CA ASN A 226 -9.03 -5.61 0.30
C ASN A 226 -8.84 -5.38 -1.20
N ASN A 227 -8.07 -6.26 -1.84
CA ASN A 227 -7.84 -6.23 -3.29
C ASN A 227 -8.75 -7.21 -4.05
N GLY A 228 -9.73 -7.81 -3.36
CA GLY A 228 -10.71 -8.76 -3.88
C GLY A 228 -10.25 -10.22 -3.93
N TYR A 229 -8.97 -10.52 -3.67
CA TYR A 229 -8.42 -11.86 -3.87
C TYR A 229 -7.25 -12.23 -2.94
N GLY A 230 -7.47 -13.23 -2.08
CA GLY A 230 -6.44 -13.93 -1.32
C GLY A 230 -5.73 -14.97 -2.20
N MET A 231 -4.57 -14.61 -2.74
CA MET A 231 -3.87 -15.37 -3.78
C MET A 231 -4.74 -15.57 -5.04
N GLY A 232 -5.46 -16.68 -5.13
CA GLY A 232 -6.40 -16.99 -6.22
C GLY A 232 -7.84 -17.26 -5.75
N THR A 233 -8.14 -17.00 -4.47
CA THR A 233 -9.48 -17.19 -3.89
C THR A 233 -10.13 -15.83 -3.72
N SER A 234 -11.30 -15.62 -4.33
CA SER A 234 -12.05 -14.36 -4.17
C SER A 234 -12.61 -14.24 -2.75
N VAL A 235 -12.92 -13.01 -2.34
CA VAL A 235 -13.43 -12.72 -0.99
C VAL A 235 -14.71 -13.48 -0.66
N GLU A 236 -15.63 -13.64 -1.62
CA GLU A 236 -16.90 -14.35 -1.45
C GLU A 236 -16.71 -15.86 -1.24
N ARG A 237 -15.57 -16.40 -1.69
CA ARG A 237 -15.22 -17.81 -1.52
C ARG A 237 -14.39 -18.06 -0.26
N ALA A 238 -13.79 -17.02 0.32
CA ALA A 238 -12.88 -17.11 1.45
C ALA A 238 -13.51 -16.66 2.77
N ALA A 239 -14.45 -15.72 2.75
CA ALA A 239 -15.05 -15.13 3.93
C ALA A 239 -16.58 -15.23 3.89
N ALA A 240 -17.19 -15.67 4.99
CA ALA A 240 -18.65 -15.71 5.15
C ALA A 240 -19.26 -14.30 5.21
N THR A 241 -18.47 -13.29 5.62
CA THR A 241 -18.81 -11.88 5.52
C THR A 241 -17.63 -11.12 4.91
N THR A 242 -17.92 -10.36 3.85
CA THR A 242 -16.95 -9.60 3.05
C THR A 242 -16.88 -8.12 3.45
N GLU A 243 -17.60 -7.72 4.49
CA GLU A 243 -17.50 -6.37 5.08
C GLU A 243 -16.36 -6.36 6.12
N TYR A 244 -15.12 -6.28 5.63
CA TYR A 244 -13.92 -6.48 6.45
C TYR A 244 -13.77 -5.44 7.57
N HIS A 245 -14.24 -4.20 7.36
CA HIS A 245 -14.24 -3.16 8.39
C HIS A 245 -15.11 -3.50 9.62
N THR A 246 -16.03 -4.46 9.52
CA THR A 246 -16.88 -4.91 10.63
C THR A 246 -16.32 -6.09 11.41
N ARG A 247 -15.24 -6.73 10.91
CA ARG A 247 -14.69 -7.98 11.48
C ARG A 247 -14.04 -7.80 12.85
N GLY A 248 -13.74 -6.56 13.23
CA GLY A 248 -13.34 -6.21 14.58
C GLY A 248 -14.44 -6.42 15.62
N ASP A 249 -15.69 -6.67 15.19
CA ASP A 249 -16.90 -6.85 16.01
C ASP A 249 -17.10 -5.67 16.97
N PHE A 250 -16.52 -5.73 18.17
CA PHE A 250 -16.53 -4.66 19.17
C PHE A 250 -15.54 -3.52 18.89
N ILE A 251 -14.65 -3.64 17.89
CA ILE A 251 -13.76 -2.55 17.44
C ILE A 251 -14.48 -1.75 16.36
N PRO A 252 -14.56 -0.41 16.48
CA PRO A 252 -15.11 0.44 15.43
C PRO A 252 -14.35 0.33 14.12
N GLY A 253 -15.03 0.56 13.00
CA GLY A 253 -14.37 0.48 11.70
C GLY A 253 -14.99 1.31 10.60
N ILE A 254 -14.22 1.50 9.53
CA ILE A 254 -14.56 2.36 8.40
C ILE A 254 -14.17 1.66 7.10
N LYS A 255 -15.09 1.58 6.15
CA LYS A 255 -14.79 1.17 4.76
C LYS A 255 -14.39 2.39 3.95
N VAL A 256 -13.36 2.23 3.13
CA VAL A 256 -12.68 3.32 2.43
C VAL A 256 -12.51 2.97 0.96
N ASP A 257 -12.73 3.94 0.07
CA ASP A 257 -12.29 3.80 -1.31
C ASP A 257 -10.75 3.85 -1.37
N GLY A 258 -10.11 2.68 -1.44
CA GLY A 258 -8.66 2.54 -1.54
C GLY A 258 -8.06 2.93 -2.89
N MET A 259 -8.89 3.40 -3.84
CA MET A 259 -8.44 3.93 -5.14
C MET A 259 -8.41 5.46 -5.17
N ASP A 260 -8.91 6.16 -4.14
CA ASP A 260 -8.89 7.61 -4.04
C ASP A 260 -7.96 8.08 -2.91
N VAL A 261 -6.80 8.60 -3.28
CA VAL A 261 -5.75 9.06 -2.37
C VAL A 261 -6.25 10.09 -1.34
N LEU A 262 -7.19 10.97 -1.70
CA LEU A 262 -7.72 11.97 -0.77
C LEU A 262 -8.68 11.35 0.25
N THR A 263 -9.50 10.40 -0.20
CA THR A 263 -10.39 9.65 0.70
C THR A 263 -9.56 8.83 1.70
N VAL A 264 -8.53 8.11 1.22
CA VAL A 264 -7.61 7.37 2.08
C VAL A 264 -6.92 8.29 3.09
N ARG A 265 -6.43 9.46 2.64
CA ARG A 265 -5.77 10.46 3.51
C ARG A 265 -6.68 10.93 4.63
N GLU A 266 -7.89 11.41 4.32
CA GLU A 266 -8.77 11.96 5.35
C GLU A 266 -9.31 10.90 6.31
N VAL A 267 -9.57 9.67 5.84
CA VAL A 267 -9.96 8.58 6.74
C VAL A 267 -8.80 8.18 7.65
N THR A 268 -7.57 8.15 7.12
CA THR A 268 -6.39 7.81 7.92
C THR A 268 -6.10 8.88 8.97
N LYS A 269 -6.23 10.17 8.64
CA LYS A 269 -6.14 11.26 9.64
C LYS A 269 -7.16 11.08 10.75
N PHE A 270 -8.43 10.82 10.41
CA PHE A 270 -9.49 10.55 11.38
C PHE A 270 -9.14 9.36 12.30
N ALA A 271 -8.66 8.26 11.72
CA ALA A 271 -8.29 7.05 12.45
C ALA A 271 -7.06 7.26 13.35
N ALA A 272 -6.08 8.05 12.90
CA ALA A 272 -4.91 8.44 13.67
C ALA A 272 -5.31 9.29 14.87
N ASP A 273 -6.13 10.32 14.67
CA ASP A 273 -6.66 11.15 15.76
C ASP A 273 -7.48 10.31 16.76
N TYR A 274 -8.30 9.38 16.26
CA TYR A 274 -9.05 8.45 17.10
C TYR A 274 -8.11 7.63 18.01
N ALA A 275 -7.13 6.96 17.43
CA ALA A 275 -6.18 6.12 18.16
C ALA A 275 -5.32 6.95 19.14
N ARG A 276 -4.81 8.10 18.70
CA ARG A 276 -3.99 9.03 19.52
C ARG A 276 -4.77 9.62 20.69
N SER A 277 -6.07 9.82 20.55
CA SER A 277 -6.93 10.31 21.63
C SER A 277 -7.18 9.28 22.75
N GLY A 278 -6.63 8.07 22.64
CA GLY A 278 -6.76 7.02 23.65
C GLY A 278 -8.08 6.24 23.61
N LYS A 279 -8.87 6.38 22.53
CA LYS A 279 -10.12 5.63 22.33
C LYS A 279 -9.89 4.15 21.97
N GLY A 280 -8.63 3.77 21.82
CA GLY A 280 -8.19 2.42 21.48
C GLY A 280 -8.12 2.17 19.98
N PRO A 281 -8.16 0.90 19.55
CA PRO A 281 -7.95 0.56 18.16
C PRO A 281 -9.15 0.89 17.27
N ILE A 282 -8.89 0.95 15.96
CA ILE A 282 -9.89 1.13 14.90
C ILE A 282 -9.52 0.28 13.67
N VAL A 283 -10.53 -0.23 12.95
CA VAL A 283 -10.35 -1.05 11.74
C VAL A 283 -10.67 -0.23 10.48
N LEU A 284 -9.77 -0.21 9.50
CA LEU A 284 -9.99 0.35 8.18
C LEU A 284 -10.03 -0.78 7.14
N GLU A 285 -10.99 -0.74 6.23
CA GLU A 285 -11.00 -1.56 5.01
C GLU A 285 -10.74 -0.68 3.81
N LEU A 286 -9.55 -0.79 3.22
CA LEU A 286 -9.22 -0.11 1.97
C LEU A 286 -9.64 -1.00 0.80
N ALA A 287 -10.76 -0.67 0.16
CA ALA A 287 -11.24 -1.35 -1.04
C ALA A 287 -10.41 -0.90 -2.25
N THR A 288 -9.40 -1.69 -2.60
CA THR A 288 -8.39 -1.38 -3.61
C THR A 288 -8.30 -2.49 -4.66
N TYR A 289 -7.29 -2.45 -5.53
CA TYR A 289 -7.10 -3.47 -6.55
C TYR A 289 -5.64 -3.64 -6.97
N ARG A 290 -5.19 -4.89 -7.14
CA ARG A 290 -3.88 -5.22 -7.71
C ARG A 290 -3.96 -5.58 -9.19
N TYR A 291 -3.16 -4.92 -10.03
CA TYR A 291 -3.17 -5.16 -11.48
C TYR A 291 -2.45 -6.45 -11.89
N TYR A 292 -1.41 -6.81 -11.15
CA TYR A 292 -0.70 -8.08 -11.36
C TYR A 292 -1.39 -9.23 -10.63
N GLY A 293 -1.05 -10.47 -11.01
CA GLY A 293 -1.39 -11.66 -10.24
C GLY A 293 -0.81 -11.62 -8.82
N HIS A 294 -1.01 -12.69 -8.06
CA HIS A 294 -0.64 -12.70 -6.66
C HIS A 294 0.84 -12.33 -6.45
N SER A 295 1.70 -13.00 -7.20
CA SER A 295 3.13 -12.78 -7.33
C SER A 295 3.53 -12.90 -8.81
N MET A 296 4.80 -12.68 -9.14
CA MET A 296 5.31 -12.85 -10.51
C MET A 296 5.19 -14.28 -11.06
N SER A 297 5.00 -15.31 -10.23
CA SER A 297 4.74 -16.68 -10.69
C SER A 297 3.27 -16.94 -11.03
N ASP A 298 2.37 -16.04 -10.66
CA ASP A 298 0.94 -16.14 -10.91
C ASP A 298 0.50 -15.15 -12.01
N PRO A 299 0.05 -15.63 -13.18
CA PRO A 299 -0.47 -14.76 -14.23
C PRO A 299 -1.76 -14.02 -13.84
N GLY A 300 -2.50 -14.50 -12.84
CA GLY A 300 -3.73 -13.89 -12.36
C GLY A 300 -4.94 -14.00 -13.28
N THR A 301 -4.93 -14.95 -14.23
CA THR A 301 -6.00 -15.13 -15.24
C THR A 301 -6.86 -16.37 -15.03
N SER A 302 -6.54 -17.23 -14.06
CA SER A 302 -7.31 -18.45 -13.78
C SER A 302 -8.52 -18.23 -12.88
N TYR A 303 -8.54 -17.12 -12.13
CA TYR A 303 -9.56 -16.83 -11.11
C TYR A 303 -10.23 -15.45 -11.28
N ARG A 304 -9.84 -14.68 -12.31
CA ARG A 304 -10.44 -13.41 -12.69
C ARG A 304 -10.18 -13.12 -14.18
N SER A 305 -11.02 -12.29 -14.78
CA SER A 305 -10.91 -11.98 -16.20
C SER A 305 -9.90 -10.86 -16.48
N ARG A 306 -9.32 -10.84 -17.68
CA ARG A 306 -8.51 -9.70 -18.13
C ARG A 306 -9.36 -8.42 -18.26
N ASP A 307 -10.62 -8.57 -18.65
CA ASP A 307 -11.55 -7.45 -18.83
C ASP A 307 -11.86 -6.75 -17.49
N GLU A 308 -11.99 -7.50 -16.39
CA GLU A 308 -12.12 -6.93 -15.04
C GLU A 308 -10.92 -6.04 -14.69
N VAL A 309 -9.70 -6.55 -14.86
CA VAL A 309 -8.47 -5.79 -14.55
C VAL A 309 -8.37 -4.54 -15.43
N GLN A 310 -8.67 -4.66 -16.74
CA GLN A 310 -8.65 -3.51 -17.65
C GLN A 310 -9.75 -2.50 -17.35
N ALA A 311 -10.93 -2.95 -16.94
CA ALA A 311 -12.03 -2.08 -16.52
C ALA A 311 -11.60 -1.25 -15.31
N VAL A 312 -11.09 -1.89 -14.25
CA VAL A 312 -10.60 -1.18 -13.05
C VAL A 312 -9.48 -0.20 -13.42
N ARG A 313 -8.48 -0.62 -14.20
CA ARG A 313 -7.38 0.26 -14.61
C ARG A 313 -7.83 1.45 -15.46
N LYS A 314 -8.88 1.30 -16.26
CA LYS A 314 -9.40 2.38 -17.11
C LYS A 314 -10.26 3.36 -16.33
N THR A 315 -11.04 2.89 -15.36
CA THR A 315 -12.07 3.70 -14.70
C THR A 315 -11.73 4.11 -13.27
N ARG A 316 -10.76 3.46 -12.64
CA ARG A 316 -10.45 3.64 -11.21
C ARG A 316 -8.95 3.71 -10.92
N ASP A 317 -8.07 3.89 -11.91
CA ASP A 317 -6.64 3.97 -11.61
C ASP A 317 -6.32 5.20 -10.74
N PRO A 318 -5.59 5.02 -9.62
CA PRO A 318 -5.40 6.09 -8.64
C PRO A 318 -4.55 7.24 -9.18
N ILE A 319 -3.61 6.94 -10.07
CA ILE A 319 -2.72 7.92 -10.70
C ILE A 319 -3.49 8.73 -11.74
N LEU A 320 -4.29 8.06 -12.58
CA LEU A 320 -5.15 8.74 -13.54
C LEU A 320 -6.18 9.63 -12.84
N SER A 321 -6.80 9.14 -11.76
CA SER A 321 -7.78 9.93 -11.01
C SER A 321 -7.15 11.18 -10.39
N LEU A 322 -5.98 11.09 -9.75
CA LEU A 322 -5.30 12.26 -9.21
C LEU A 322 -4.85 13.21 -10.33
N ARG A 323 -4.34 12.70 -11.45
CA ARG A 323 -3.96 13.51 -12.62
C ARG A 323 -5.12 14.36 -13.12
N GLU A 324 -6.30 13.77 -13.25
CA GLU A 324 -7.51 14.49 -13.68
C GLU A 324 -7.91 15.54 -12.64
N LYS A 325 -7.92 15.20 -11.35
CA LYS A 325 -8.17 16.17 -10.26
C LYS A 325 -7.22 17.37 -10.32
N LEU A 326 -5.92 17.15 -10.56
CA LEU A 326 -4.92 18.22 -10.64
C LEU A 326 -5.10 19.14 -11.86
N LEU A 327 -5.38 18.55 -13.03
CA LEU A 327 -5.56 19.30 -14.28
C LEU A 327 -6.88 20.08 -14.30
N ASP A 328 -7.98 19.42 -13.91
CA ASP A 328 -9.32 20.00 -13.99
C ASP A 328 -9.52 21.14 -12.98
N SER A 329 -8.81 21.10 -11.84
CA SER A 329 -8.83 22.16 -10.83
C SER A 329 -7.84 23.28 -11.10
N GLY A 330 -6.93 23.13 -12.07
CA GLY A 330 -5.85 24.09 -12.32
C GLY A 330 -4.74 24.08 -11.27
N LEU A 331 -4.66 23.04 -10.44
CA LEU A 331 -3.55 22.81 -9.49
C LEU A 331 -2.26 22.41 -10.20
N ALA A 332 -2.33 21.87 -11.42
CA ALA A 332 -1.18 21.57 -12.26
C ALA A 332 -1.53 21.79 -13.74
N ASP A 333 -0.53 22.05 -14.56
CA ASP A 333 -0.69 21.99 -16.01
C ASP A 333 -0.14 20.69 -16.60
N THR A 334 -0.37 20.50 -17.90
CA THR A 334 0.03 19.27 -18.60
C THR A 334 1.55 19.12 -18.72
N ASP A 335 2.30 20.21 -18.77
CA ASP A 335 3.75 20.16 -18.93
C ASP A 335 4.44 19.83 -17.60
N GLU A 336 3.91 20.29 -16.48
CA GLU A 336 4.35 19.89 -15.13
C GLU A 336 4.12 18.39 -14.88
N ILE A 337 2.94 17.89 -15.24
CA ILE A 337 2.61 16.46 -15.14
C ILE A 337 3.60 15.61 -15.95
N LYS A 338 3.92 16.02 -17.19
CA LYS A 338 4.93 15.34 -18.02
C LYS A 338 6.32 15.44 -17.42
N GLY A 339 6.67 16.57 -16.82
CA GLY A 339 7.94 16.77 -16.12
C GLY A 339 8.13 15.74 -15.01
N ILE A 340 7.14 15.60 -14.13
CA ILE A 340 7.13 14.60 -13.05
C ILE A 340 7.26 13.16 -13.61
N GLU A 341 6.51 12.84 -14.66
CA GLU A 341 6.58 11.50 -15.28
C GLU A 341 7.97 11.18 -15.84
N GLN A 342 8.64 12.20 -16.40
CA GLN A 342 9.97 12.08 -16.97
C GLN A 342 11.07 12.04 -15.89
N GLU A 343 10.91 12.76 -14.78
CA GLU A 343 11.76 12.64 -13.59
C GLU A 343 11.66 11.25 -12.97
N ALA A 344 10.45 10.76 -12.72
CA ALA A 344 10.22 9.44 -12.16
C ALA A 344 10.82 8.36 -13.08
N LYS A 345 10.69 8.52 -14.41
CA LYS A 345 11.32 7.61 -15.37
C LYS A 345 12.85 7.58 -15.23
N GLN A 346 13.51 8.74 -15.18
CA GLN A 346 14.96 8.82 -15.06
C GLN A 346 15.46 8.19 -13.76
N LEU A 347 14.78 8.49 -12.64
CA LEU A 347 15.09 7.89 -11.34
C LEU A 347 15.06 6.35 -11.40
N ILE A 348 14.03 5.77 -12.02
CA ILE A 348 13.93 4.31 -12.14
C ILE A 348 15.01 3.75 -13.08
N GLU A 349 15.31 4.42 -14.19
CA GLU A 349 16.37 3.98 -15.12
C GLU A 349 17.76 3.97 -14.47
N GLU A 350 18.06 4.96 -13.62
CA GLU A 350 19.29 5.00 -12.84
C GLU A 350 19.35 3.89 -11.79
N ALA A 351 18.25 3.67 -11.06
CA ALA A 351 18.15 2.61 -10.06
C ALA A 351 18.26 1.21 -10.67
N VAL A 352 17.69 0.98 -11.86
CA VAL A 352 17.84 -0.28 -12.61
C VAL A 352 19.29 -0.52 -12.98
N LYS A 353 19.98 0.46 -13.57
CA LYS A 353 21.40 0.33 -13.92
C LYS A 353 22.26 0.01 -12.69
N ALA A 354 21.95 0.64 -11.55
CA ALA A 354 22.61 0.32 -10.30
C ALA A 354 22.37 -1.15 -9.90
N ALA A 355 21.13 -1.62 -9.85
CA ALA A 355 20.81 -3.00 -9.47
C ALA A 355 21.41 -4.06 -10.42
N GLU A 356 21.57 -3.73 -11.71
CA GLU A 356 22.19 -4.61 -12.71
C GLU A 356 23.72 -4.71 -12.55
N SER A 357 24.37 -3.64 -12.08
CA SER A 357 25.83 -3.55 -11.98
C SER A 357 26.38 -3.73 -10.56
N ASP A 358 25.52 -3.69 -9.53
CA ASP A 358 25.93 -3.85 -8.14
C ASP A 358 26.45 -5.28 -7.87
N PRO A 359 27.53 -5.42 -7.07
CA PRO A 359 28.11 -6.72 -6.79
C PRO A 359 27.15 -7.60 -5.98
N ASP A 360 27.28 -8.91 -6.17
CA ASP A 360 26.65 -9.88 -5.28
C ASP A 360 27.29 -9.83 -3.87
N PRO A 361 26.55 -10.19 -2.80
CA PRO A 361 27.14 -10.47 -1.50
C PRO A 361 28.22 -11.55 -1.59
N THR A 362 29.25 -11.46 -0.74
CA THR A 362 30.32 -12.46 -0.69
C THR A 362 29.92 -13.68 0.16
N LEU A 363 30.72 -14.75 0.12
CA LEU A 363 30.49 -15.90 1.01
C LEU A 363 30.66 -15.55 2.49
N ASP A 364 31.49 -14.55 2.81
CA ASP A 364 31.67 -14.09 4.19
C ASP A 364 30.40 -13.38 4.69
N ASP A 365 29.73 -12.63 3.81
CA ASP A 365 28.49 -11.91 4.13
C ASP A 365 27.35 -12.87 4.58
N LEU A 366 27.42 -14.18 4.25
CA LEU A 366 26.43 -15.21 4.61
C LEU A 366 26.29 -15.42 6.12
N TYR A 367 27.38 -15.25 6.88
CA TYR A 367 27.46 -15.63 8.29
C TYR A 367 27.28 -14.45 9.25
N LEU A 368 27.10 -13.25 8.70
CA LEU A 368 26.90 -12.02 9.45
C LEU A 368 25.43 -11.83 9.84
N ASP A 369 25.20 -10.96 10.83
CA ASP A 369 23.87 -10.47 11.23
C ASP A 369 22.91 -11.53 11.85
N VAL A 370 23.43 -12.64 12.40
CA VAL A 370 22.61 -13.69 13.04
C VAL A 370 22.15 -13.31 14.45
N TYR A 371 23.01 -12.65 15.22
CA TYR A 371 22.68 -12.08 16.54
C TYR A 371 23.05 -10.59 16.56
N ALA A 372 22.36 -9.82 17.40
CA ALA A 372 22.71 -8.43 17.65
C ALA A 372 23.87 -8.33 18.68
N ASP A 373 24.72 -7.30 18.52
CA ASP A 373 25.93 -6.99 19.30
C ASP A 373 27.11 -7.98 19.16
N ASP A 374 28.25 -7.65 19.79
CA ASP A 374 29.49 -8.47 19.90
C ASP A 374 29.29 -9.78 20.69
N ASN A 375 28.05 -10.22 20.94
CA ASN A 375 27.70 -11.48 21.60
C ASN A 375 28.19 -12.73 20.83
N MET A 376 28.88 -12.53 19.70
CA MET A 376 29.45 -13.55 18.85
C MET A 376 30.97 -13.41 18.67
N GLU A 377 31.65 -12.52 19.41
CA GLU A 377 33.12 -12.48 19.36
C GLU A 377 33.71 -13.84 19.76
N GLY A 378 34.43 -14.49 18.84
CA GLY A 378 34.98 -15.84 19.03
C GLY A 378 34.01 -17.00 18.73
N HIS A 379 32.76 -16.72 18.38
CA HIS A 379 31.81 -17.74 17.92
C HIS A 379 31.95 -18.00 16.41
N VAL A 380 31.71 -19.24 16.00
CA VAL A 380 31.78 -19.67 14.59
C VAL A 380 30.49 -20.35 14.18
N ILE A 381 30.01 -20.05 12.97
CA ILE A 381 28.88 -20.75 12.35
C ILE A 381 29.41 -21.92 11.53
N ARG A 382 28.77 -23.08 11.69
CA ARG A 382 29.06 -24.28 10.92
C ARG A 382 28.49 -24.16 9.51
N GLY A 383 29.31 -24.43 8.50
CA GLY A 383 28.88 -24.52 7.09
C GLY A 383 28.21 -25.87 6.76
N CYS A 384 28.26 -26.26 5.48
CA CYS A 384 27.60 -27.48 4.97
C CYS A 384 28.18 -28.80 5.53
N ASP A 385 29.34 -28.76 6.18
CA ASP A 385 30.05 -29.94 6.71
C ASP A 385 30.56 -29.70 8.14
N ASN A 386 31.21 -30.71 8.72
CA ASN A 386 31.70 -30.66 10.11
C ASN A 386 32.94 -29.78 10.29
N TRP A 387 33.64 -29.41 9.23
CA TRP A 387 34.95 -28.74 9.25
C TRP A 387 34.89 -27.28 8.80
N SER A 388 33.89 -26.91 8.01
CA SER A 388 33.60 -25.53 7.63
C SER A 388 33.11 -24.75 8.86
N ARG A 389 33.88 -23.73 9.25
CA ARG A 389 33.62 -22.82 10.38
C ARG A 389 33.89 -21.40 9.92
N HIS A 390 32.89 -20.53 10.08
CA HIS A 390 32.92 -19.17 9.55
C HIS A 390 32.70 -18.18 10.69
N ALA A 391 33.51 -17.13 10.69
CA ALA A 391 33.37 -16.04 11.63
C ALA A 391 32.07 -15.27 11.35
N THR A 392 31.55 -14.64 12.40
CA THR A 392 30.28 -13.92 12.38
C THR A 392 30.45 -12.41 12.58
N ASN A 393 31.70 -11.94 12.61
CA ASN A 393 32.09 -10.55 12.79
C ASN A 393 32.78 -9.98 11.57
#